data_AF-A0A2I0K203-F1
#
_entry.id   AF-A0A2I0K203-F1
#
_cell.length_a   1.000
_cell.length_b   1.000
_cell.length_c   1.000
_cell.angle_alpha   90.00
_cell.angle_beta   90.00
_cell.angle_gamma   90.00
#
_symmetry.space_group_name_H-M   'P 1'
#
loop_
_entity.id
_entity.type
_entity.pdbx_description
1 polymer ?
#
loop_
_entity_poly.entity_id
_entity_poly.type
_entity_poly.pdbx_seq_one_letter_code
_entity_poly.pdbx_strand_id
1 'polypeptide(L)'
;GAVENVLERSSKIQLGNGSIVQLDDNSRNAILQALHEMSTGALRCLGFAYKDELQEFDTYDGSEDHPAHELLLDPSNYSSIESDLIFVGLVGLR
;
A
#
# COMPACT_ATOMS: atom_id res chain seq x y z
N GLY A 1 2.11 -2.47 -5.95
CA GLY A 1 3.19 -3.45 -5.69
C GLY A 1 2.69 -4.88 -5.81
N ALA A 2 3.47 -5.87 -5.39
CA ALA A 2 2.96 -7.23 -5.17
C ALA A 2 1.84 -7.19 -4.12
N VAL A 3 0.73 -7.88 -4.36
CA VAL A 3 -0.48 -7.74 -3.53
C VAL A 3 -0.21 -8.15 -2.09
N GLU A 4 0.46 -9.29 -1.86
CA GLU A 4 0.78 -9.74 -0.49
C GLU A 4 1.65 -8.73 0.26
N ASN A 5 2.72 -8.23 -0.36
CA ASN A 5 3.65 -7.28 0.29
C ASN A 5 2.98 -5.93 0.59
N VAL A 6 2.09 -5.46 -0.28
CA VAL A 6 1.35 -4.22 -0.03
C VAL A 6 0.35 -4.43 1.11
N LEU A 7 -0.33 -5.58 1.12
CA LEU A 7 -1.30 -5.93 2.15
C LEU A 7 -0.64 -6.15 3.52
N GLU A 8 0.55 -6.76 3.57
CA GLU A 8 1.35 -6.93 4.79
C GLU A 8 1.69 -5.57 5.44
N ARG A 9 2.01 -4.57 4.62
CA ARG A 9 2.34 -3.21 5.08
C ARG A 9 1.13 -2.30 5.30
N SER A 10 -0.08 -2.81 5.07
CA SER A 10 -1.33 -2.08 5.26
C SER A 10 -1.98 -2.42 6.61
N SER A 11 -2.42 -1.40 7.33
CA SER A 11 -3.15 -1.51 8.61
C SER A 11 -4.63 -1.18 8.47
N LYS A 12 -4.98 -0.45 7.41
CA LYS A 12 -6.33 0.07 7.12
C LYS A 12 -6.75 -0.37 5.72
N ILE A 13 -8.06 -0.32 5.47
CA ILE A 13 -8.66 -0.57 4.16
C ILE A 13 -9.72 0.48 3.85
N GLN A 14 -9.73 0.95 2.60
CA GLN A 14 -10.78 1.80 2.06
C GLN A 14 -11.86 0.93 1.40
N LEU A 15 -13.09 1.07 1.87
CA LEU A 15 -14.24 0.37 1.30
C LEU A 15 -14.79 1.12 0.07
N GLY A 16 -15.63 0.45 -0.73
CA GLY A 16 -16.18 1.04 -1.97
C GLY A 16 -17.07 2.27 -1.78
N ASN A 17 -17.54 2.53 -0.55
CA ASN A 17 -18.25 3.75 -0.17
C ASN A 17 -17.31 4.90 0.24
N GLY A 18 -15.99 4.69 0.17
CA GLY A 18 -14.95 5.64 0.55
C GLY A 18 -14.57 5.63 2.04
N SER A 19 -15.26 4.87 2.90
CA SER A 19 -14.92 4.82 4.33
C SER A 19 -13.65 4.02 4.58
N ILE A 20 -12.82 4.50 5.50
CA ILE A 20 -11.58 3.83 5.93
C ILE A 20 -11.85 3.10 7.24
N VAL A 21 -11.55 1.81 7.28
CA VAL A 21 -11.71 0.95 8.47
C VAL A 21 -10.41 0.18 8.73
N GLN A 22 -10.26 -0.37 9.94
CA GLN A 22 -9.12 -1.23 10.25
C GLN A 22 -9.16 -2.50 9.41
N LEU A 23 -8.02 -2.89 8.87
CA LEU A 23 -7.87 -4.12 8.11
C LEU A 23 -7.75 -5.29 9.09
N ASP A 24 -8.84 -6.02 9.27
CA ASP A 24 -8.88 -7.24 10.07
C ASP A 24 -8.45 -8.49 9.29
N ASP A 25 -8.23 -9.59 10.01
CA ASP A 25 -7.79 -10.86 9.42
C ASP A 25 -8.82 -11.43 8.44
N ASN A 26 -10.11 -11.20 8.68
CA ASN A 26 -11.17 -11.65 7.79
C ASN A 26 -11.08 -10.95 6.43
N SER A 27 -10.94 -9.62 6.44
CA SER A 27 -10.78 -8.79 5.25
C SER A 27 -9.48 -9.14 4.52
N ARG A 28 -8.38 -9.34 5.25
CA ARG A 28 -7.10 -9.78 4.70
C ARG A 28 -7.23 -11.11 3.96
N ASN A 29 -7.86 -12.11 4.58
CA ASN A 29 -8.07 -13.42 3.97
C ASN A 29 -8.97 -13.35 2.73
N ALA A 30 -10.02 -12.51 2.76
CA ALA A 30 -10.87 -12.31 1.59
C ALA A 30 -10.11 -11.71 0.39
N ILE A 31 -9.19 -10.77 0.64
CA ILE A 31 -8.33 -10.18 -0.40
C ILE A 31 -7.36 -11.22 -0.98
N LEU A 32 -6.74 -12.03 -0.12
CA LEU A 32 -5.82 -13.09 -0.56
C LEU A 32 -6.56 -14.17 -1.39
N GLN A 33 -7.79 -14.48 -1.03
CA GLN A 33 -8.64 -15.38 -1.81
C GLN A 33 -8.95 -14.79 -3.20
N ALA A 34 -9.33 -13.51 -3.27
CA ALA A 34 -9.56 -12.82 -4.54
C ALA A 34 -8.29 -12.77 -5.42
N LEU A 35 -7.12 -12.54 -4.81
CA LEU A 35 -5.82 -12.64 -5.49
C LEU A 35 -5.59 -14.03 -6.06
N HIS A 36 -5.84 -15.09 -5.28
CA HIS A 36 -5.69 -16.46 -5.75
C HIS A 36 -6.62 -16.70 -6.95
N GLU A 37 -7.88 -16.30 -6.89
CA GLU A 37 -8.82 -16.48 -7.99
C GLU A 37 -8.36 -15.74 -9.25
N MET A 38 -7.91 -14.49 -9.14
CA MET A 38 -7.44 -13.71 -10.29
C MET A 38 -6.13 -14.24 -10.89
N SER A 39 -5.21 -14.71 -10.05
CA SER A 39 -3.92 -15.25 -10.51
C SER A 39 -4.06 -16.60 -11.22
N THR A 40 -5.13 -17.38 -10.94
CA THR A 40 -5.40 -18.62 -11.70
C THR A 40 -5.64 -18.36 -13.20
N GLY A 41 -6.08 -17.17 -13.57
CA GLY A 41 -6.20 -16.72 -14.96
C GLY A 41 -4.89 -16.23 -15.60
N ALA A 42 -3.74 -16.50 -14.98
CA ALA A 42 -2.41 -16.02 -15.37
C ALA A 42 -2.28 -14.48 -15.42
N LEU A 43 -3.12 -13.76 -14.69
CA LEU A 43 -3.09 -12.30 -14.63
C LEU A 43 -1.99 -11.84 -13.68
N ARG A 44 -1.20 -10.86 -14.12
CA ARG A 44 -0.27 -10.17 -13.22
C ARG A 44 -1.10 -9.28 -12.30
N CYS A 45 -1.15 -9.63 -11.03
CA CYS A 45 -1.92 -8.88 -10.03
C CYS A 45 -1.08 -7.78 -9.38
N LEU A 46 -1.65 -6.59 -9.24
CA LEU A 46 -1.04 -5.45 -8.56
C LEU A 46 -1.94 -4.96 -7.43
N GLY A 47 -1.36 -4.79 -6.25
CA GLY A 47 -2.02 -4.20 -5.08
C GLY A 47 -1.74 -2.71 -5.00
N PHE A 48 -2.76 -1.94 -4.63
CA PHE A 48 -2.73 -0.49 -4.45
C PHE A 48 -3.05 -0.15 -3.00
N ALA A 49 -2.22 0.71 -2.44
CA ALA A 49 -2.43 1.33 -1.15
C ALA A 49 -1.84 2.73 -1.19
N TYR A 50 -2.33 3.60 -0.32
CA TYR A 50 -1.78 4.95 -0.14
C TYR A 50 -1.51 5.21 1.34
N LYS A 51 -0.69 6.22 1.60
CA LYS A 51 -0.43 6.74 2.93
C LYS A 51 -1.11 8.09 3.05
N ASP A 52 -1.97 8.21 4.06
CA ASP A 52 -2.69 9.45 4.36
C ASP A 52 -1.84 10.34 5.30
N GLU A 53 -1.18 9.72 6.27
CA GLU A 53 -0.29 10.41 7.21
C GLU A 53 1.16 10.43 6.70
N LEU A 54 1.50 11.49 5.98
CA LEU A 54 2.82 11.66 5.34
C LEU A 54 3.93 12.13 6.31
N GLN A 55 3.56 12.70 7.46
CA GLN A 55 4.50 13.19 8.49
C GLN A 55 5.59 14.10 7.90
N GLU A 56 6.85 13.67 7.92
CA GLU A 56 8.02 14.40 7.41
C GLU A 56 7.90 14.73 5.92
N PHE A 57 7.05 14.02 5.18
CA PHE A 57 6.82 14.25 3.75
C PHE A 57 5.65 15.19 3.44
N ASP A 58 4.90 15.68 4.43
CA ASP A 58 3.73 16.54 4.22
C ASP A 58 4.09 17.88 3.53
N THR A 59 5.29 18.40 3.82
CA THR A 59 5.82 19.63 3.21
C THR A 59 6.89 19.36 2.13
N TYR A 60 7.07 18.10 1.72
CA TYR A 60 8.13 17.76 0.78
C TYR A 60 7.84 18.35 -0.60
N ASP A 61 8.71 19.26 -1.04
CA ASP A 61 8.58 20.02 -2.28
C ASP A 61 9.42 19.46 -3.44
N GLY A 62 10.15 18.37 -3.19
CA GLY A 62 11.08 17.77 -4.16
C GLY A 62 12.46 18.41 -4.18
N SER A 63 12.73 19.42 -3.35
CA SER A 63 14.07 20.01 -3.21
C SER A 63 15.03 19.08 -2.48
N GLU A 64 16.31 19.13 -2.85
CA GLU A 64 17.40 18.44 -2.14
C GLU A 64 17.67 19.06 -0.76
N ASP A 65 17.29 20.32 -0.55
CA ASP A 65 17.47 21.03 0.73
C ASP A 65 16.42 20.64 1.79
N HIS A 66 15.38 19.89 1.41
CA HIS A 66 14.34 19.48 2.35
C HIS A 66 14.84 18.31 3.23
N PRO A 67 14.65 18.33 4.56
CA PRO A 67 15.19 17.29 5.46
C PRO A 67 14.71 15.87 5.11
N ALA A 68 13.46 15.73 4.70
CA ALA A 68 12.92 14.45 4.25
C ALA A 68 13.56 13.89 2.96
N HIS A 69 14.31 14.70 2.20
CA HIS A 69 15.02 14.23 1.02
C HIS A 69 16.09 13.19 1.40
N GLU A 70 16.82 13.41 2.49
CA GLU A 70 17.85 12.46 2.97
C GLU A 70 17.26 11.09 3.29
N LEU A 71 16.02 11.04 3.80
CA LEU A 71 15.31 9.79 4.09
C LEU A 71 15.04 8.97 2.83
N LEU A 72 14.85 9.61 1.67
CA LEU A 72 14.63 8.97 0.38
C LEU A 72 15.94 8.49 -0.27
N LEU A 73 17.10 8.94 0.19
CA LEU A 73 18.39 8.51 -0.37
C LEU A 73 18.80 7.12 0.11
N ASP A 74 18.32 6.67 1.27
CA ASP A 74 18.59 5.33 1.81
C ASP A 74 17.42 4.37 1.53
N PRO A 75 17.59 3.38 0.63
CA PRO A 75 16.56 2.38 0.32
C PRO A 75 16.11 1.55 1.54
N SER A 76 16.93 1.48 2.59
CA SER A 76 16.59 0.78 3.84
C SER A 76 15.36 1.41 4.52
N ASN A 77 15.15 2.71 4.33
CA ASN A 77 14.03 3.45 4.90
C ASN A 77 12.70 3.17 4.20
N TYR A 78 12.70 2.69 2.95
CA TYR A 78 11.49 2.57 2.15
C TYR A 78 10.45 1.64 2.77
N SER A 79 10.89 0.58 3.44
CA SER A 79 10.01 -0.33 4.16
C SER A 79 9.24 0.36 5.28
N SER A 80 9.89 1.29 5.99
CA SER A 80 9.31 2.09 7.07
C SER A 80 8.44 3.23 6.52
N ILE A 81 8.88 3.88 5.45
CA ILE A 81 8.12 4.94 4.77
C ILE A 81 6.81 4.37 4.22
N GLU A 82 6.87 3.23 3.53
CA GLU A 82 5.72 2.51 2.98
C GLU A 82 5.08 1.53 3.99
N SER A 83 4.93 1.94 5.24
CA SER A 83 4.21 1.19 6.30
C SER A 83 2.99 1.96 6.81
N ASP A 84 2.09 1.25 7.51
CA ASP A 84 0.79 1.76 8.01
C ASP A 84 -0.11 2.28 6.88
N LEU A 85 -0.13 1.55 5.77
CA LEU A 85 -0.84 1.97 4.56
C LEU A 85 -2.36 1.70 4.64
N ILE A 86 -3.12 2.45 3.85
CA ILE A 86 -4.53 2.21 3.57
C ILE A 86 -4.64 1.44 2.25
N PHE A 87 -5.02 0.18 2.33
CA PHE A 87 -5.25 -0.67 1.16
C PHE A 87 -6.53 -0.24 0.42
N VAL A 88 -6.44 -0.07 -0.90
CA VAL A 88 -7.58 0.39 -1.73
C VAL A 88 -8.15 -0.75 -2.56
N GLY A 89 -7.27 -1.62 -3.06
CA GLY A 89 -7.71 -2.72 -3.91
C GLY A 89 -6.56 -3.38 -4.67
N LEU A 90 -6.93 -4.31 -5.53
CA LEU A 90 -6.02 -4.95 -6.47
C LEU A 90 -6.63 -4.99 -7.87
N VAL A 91 -5.77 -5.08 -8.88
CA VAL A 91 -6.17 -5.27 -10.27
C VAL A 91 -5.38 -6.40 -10.90
N GLY A 92 -5.99 -7.08 -11.87
CA GLY A 92 -5.34 -8.10 -12.70
C GLY A 92 -5.06 -7.52 -14.07
N LEU A 93 -3.81 -7.58 -14.50
CA LEU A 93 -3.38 -7.18 -15.84
C LEU A 93 -3.40 -8.41 -16.75
N ARG A 94 -3.98 -8.22 -17.94
CA ARG A 94 -4.01 -9.21 -19.02
C ARG A 94 -3.16 -8.76 -20.19
#